data_AF-A0A381SVR1-F1
#
_entry.id   AF-A0A381SVR1-F1
#
_cell.length_a   1.000
_cell.length_b   1.000
_cell.length_c   1.000
_cell.angle_alpha   90.00
_cell.angle_beta   90.00
_cell.angle_gamma   90.00
#
_symmetry.space_group_name_H-M   'P 1'
#
loop_
_entity.id
_entity.type
_entity.pdbx_description
1 polymer ?
#
loop_
_entity_poly.entity_id
_entity_poly.type
_entity_poly.pdbx_seq_one_letter_code
_entity_poly.pdbx_strand_id
1 'polypeptide(L)' 'MGNIDWRIRLAGGAIMLIGAILAIIHALELRSSGEDFNQFGILAMLAIWGGCDWIVKGIQGKK' A
#
# COMPACT_ATOMS: atom_id res chain seq x y z
N MET A 1 -0.86 25.82 -0.39
CA MET A 1 -0.99 24.43 0.09
C MET A 1 0.42 23.90 0.32
N GLY A 2 0.80 23.62 1.56
CA GLY A 2 2.16 23.22 1.91
C GLY A 2 2.58 21.99 1.12
N ASN A 3 3.68 22.09 0.37
CA ASN A 3 4.28 20.94 -0.30
C ASN A 3 4.61 19.92 0.79
N ILE A 4 3.84 18.84 0.88
CA ILE A 4 4.26 17.67 1.64
C ILE A 4 5.60 17.25 1.05
N ASP A 5 6.62 17.23 1.91
CA ASP A 5 7.97 16.85 1.53
C ASP A 5 7.96 15.52 0.77
N TRP A 6 8.69 15.47 -0.34
CA TRP A 6 8.78 14.28 -1.18
C TRP A 6 9.19 13.03 -0.40
N ARG A 7 9.99 13.23 0.68
CA ARG A 7 10.41 12.18 1.62
C ARG A 7 9.22 11.58 2.38
N ILE A 8 8.26 12.39 2.81
CA ILE A 8 7.06 11.93 3.53
C ILE A 8 6.16 11.14 2.59
N ARG A 9 5.99 11.60 1.34
CA ARG A 9 5.25 10.84 0.32
C ARG A 9 5.90 9.49 0.03
N LEU A 10 7.22 9.45 -0.07
CA LEU A 10 7.96 8.22 -0.34
C LEU A 10 7.91 7.26 0.86
N ALA A 11 8.04 7.79 2.09
CA ALA A 11 7.90 7.02 3.31
C ALA A 11 6.49 6.45 3.48
N GLY A 12 5.45 7.25 3.26
CA GLY A 12 4.07 6.78 3.35
C GLY A 12 3.72 5.76 2.26
N GLY A 13 4.23 5.95 1.04
CA GLY A 13 4.08 4.97 -0.03
C GLY A 13 4.76 3.63 0.30
N ALA A 14 5.97 3.67 0.88
CA ALA A 14 6.65 2.47 1.35
C ALA A 14 5.89 1.76 2.48
N ILE A 15 5.34 2.50 3.45
CA ILE A 15 4.51 1.94 4.52
C ILE A 15 3.25 1.27 3.96
N MET A 16 2.57 1.90 3.00
CA MET A 16 1.40 1.31 2.34
C MET A 16 1.74 0.01 1.61
N LEU A 17 2.90 -0.07 0.93
CA LEU A 17 3.35 -1.30 0.29
C LEU A 17 3.65 -2.42 1.31
N ILE A 18 4.28 -2.08 2.44
CA ILE A 18 4.49 -3.05 3.53
C ILE A 18 3.14 -3.55 4.06
N GLY A 19 2.17 -2.65 4.28
CA GLY A 19 0.81 -3.01 4.69
C GLY A 19 0.12 -3.93 3.69
N ALA A 20 0.31 -3.69 2.39
CA ALA A 20 -0.23 -4.56 1.34
C ALA A 20 0.36 -5.97 1.41
N ILE A 21 1.67 -6.10 1.62
CA ILE A 21 2.33 -7.41 1.77
C ILE A 21 1.73 -8.17 2.96
N LEU A 22 1.56 -7.52 4.10
CA LEU A 22 0.94 -8.14 5.28
C LEU A 22 -0.51 -8.57 5.01
N ALA A 23 -1.29 -7.73 4.32
CA ALA A 23 -2.66 -8.07 3.93
C ALA A 23 -2.71 -9.28 2.98
N ILE A 24 -1.76 -9.40 2.04
CA ILE A 24 -1.64 -10.57 1.15
C ILE A 24 -1.30 -11.83 1.96
N ILE A 25 -0.33 -11.76 2.86
CA ILE A 25 0.05 -12.90 3.71
C ILE A 25 -1.18 -13.37 4.51
N HIS A 26 -1.90 -12.44 5.13
CA HIS A 26 -3.08 -12.78 5.90
C HIS A 26 -4.20 -13.35 5.00
N ALA A 27 -4.43 -12.77 3.82
CA ALA A 27 -5.39 -13.31 2.86
C ALA A 27 -5.06 -14.76 2.44
N LEU A 28 -3.78 -15.10 2.28
CA LEU A 28 -3.34 -16.46 1.98
C LEU A 28 -3.58 -17.42 3.15
N GLU A 29 -3.39 -16.96 4.38
CA GLU A 29 -3.68 -17.72 5.61
C GLU A 29 -5.18 -17.99 5.76
N LEU A 30 -6.03 -16.96 5.62
CA LEU A 30 -7.50 -17.08 5.60
C LEU A 30 -7.97 -18.03 4.49
N ARG A 31 -7.38 -17.93 3.29
CA ARG A 31 -7.66 -18.86 2.20
C ARG A 31 -7.33 -20.31 2.56
N SER A 32 -6.24 -20.53 3.30
CA SER A 32 -5.85 -21.88 3.75
C SER A 32 -6.80 -22.44 4.82
N SER A 33 -7.38 -21.57 5.65
CA SER A 33 -8.37 -21.90 6.67
C SER A 33 -9.80 -22.04 6.13
N GLY A 34 -10.03 -21.75 4.84
CA GLY A 34 -11.35 -21.81 4.21
C GLY A 34 -12.27 -20.62 4.56
N GLU A 35 -11.71 -19.54 5.11
CA GLU A 35 -12.43 -18.32 5.47
C GLU A 35 -12.45 -17.30 4.32
N ASP A 36 -13.35 -16.30 4.42
CA ASP A 36 -13.47 -15.26 3.40
C ASP A 36 -12.29 -14.28 3.45
N PHE A 37 -11.48 -14.31 2.40
CA PHE A 37 -10.28 -13.48 2.23
C PHE A 37 -10.48 -12.31 1.26
N ASN A 38 -11.65 -12.16 0.63
CA ASN A 38 -11.87 -11.15 -0.43
C ASN A 38 -11.60 -9.72 0.06
N GLN A 39 -12.02 -9.42 1.29
CA GLN A 39 -11.79 -8.13 1.93
C GLN A 39 -10.30 -7.79 2.05
N PHE A 40 -9.46 -8.76 2.39
CA PHE A 40 -8.00 -8.57 2.51
C PHE A 40 -7.33 -8.49 1.13
N GLY A 41 -7.84 -9.21 0.14
CA GLY A 41 -7.41 -9.07 -1.25
C GLY A 41 -7.66 -7.67 -1.81
N ILE A 42 -8.87 -7.13 -1.59
CA ILE A 42 -9.23 -5.75 -1.99
C ILE A 42 -8.38 -4.73 -1.23
N LEU A 43 -8.21 -4.91 0.08
CA LEU A 43 -7.38 -4.04 0.92
C LEU A 43 -5.94 -4.00 0.42
N ALA A 44 -5.35 -5.16 0.11
CA ALA A 44 -4.01 -5.24 -0.47
C ALA A 44 -3.91 -4.50 -1.80
N MET A 45 -4.91 -4.66 -2.67
CA MET A 45 -4.92 -4.01 -3.99
C MET A 45 -5.00 -2.48 -3.87
N LEU A 46 -5.82 -1.97 -2.96
CA LEU A 46 -5.92 -0.53 -2.67
C LEU A 46 -4.63 0.01 -2.05
N ALA A 47 -4.01 -0.73 -1.14
CA ALA A 47 -2.75 -0.35 -0.50
C ALA A 47 -1.59 -0.33 -1.51
N ILE A 48 -1.55 -1.28 -2.46
CA ILE A 48 -0.58 -1.26 -3.58
C ILE A 48 -0.80 -0.04 -4.45
N TRP A 49 -2.04 0.21 -4.86
CA TRP A 49 -2.36 1.35 -5.72
C TRP A 49 -2.01 2.69 -5.05
N GLY A 50 -2.45 2.90 -3.81
CA GLY A 50 -2.14 4.11 -3.04
C GLY A 50 -0.66 4.27 -2.75
N GLY A 51 0.03 3.17 -2.44
CA GLY A 51 1.48 3.17 -2.21
C GLY A 51 2.27 3.59 -3.46
N CYS A 52 1.91 3.02 -4.61
CA CYS A 52 2.51 3.38 -5.90
C CYS A 52 2.23 4.84 -6.29
N ASP A 53 0.99 5.32 -6.13
CA ASP A 53 0.63 6.71 -6.42
C ASP A 53 1.44 7.71 -5.56
N TRP A 54 1.59 7.42 -4.26
CA TRP A 54 2.40 8.23 -3.36
C TRP A 54 3.88 8.23 -3.72
N ILE A 55 4.44 7.09 -4.11
CA ILE A 55 5.83 7.00 -4.58
C ILE A 55 6.03 7.82 -5.85
N VAL A 56 5.13 7.68 -6.84
CA VAL A 56 5.21 8.43 -8.09
C VAL A 56 5.11 9.94 -7.84
N LYS A 57 4.18 10.38 -6.99
CA LYS A 57 4.05 11.79 -6.59
C LYS A 57 5.23 12.30 -5.77
N GLY A 58 5.87 11.44 -4.99
CA GLY A 58 7.12 11.74 -4.30
C GLY A 58 8.27 11.97 -5.28
N ILE A 59 8.43 11.08 -6.27
CA ILE A 59 9.48 11.20 -7.30
C ILE A 59 9.24 12.43 -8.19
N GLN A 60 7.99 12.68 -8.60
CA GLN A 60 7.64 13.87 -9.38
C GLN A 60 7.85 15.16 -8.60
N GLY A 61 7.58 15.17 -7.29
CA GLY A 61 7.82 16.33 -6.43
C GLY A 61 9.31 16.60 -6.11
N LYS A 62 10.22 15.72 -6.54
CA LYS A 62 11.67 15.95 -6.48
C LYS A 62 12.17 16.79 -7.68
N LYS A 63 11.42 16.85 -8.78
CA LYS A 63 11.72 17.68 -9.95
C LYS A 63 11.42 19.15 -9.67
#